data_AF-A0A2W0F4N3-F1
#
_entry.id   AF-A0A2W0F4N3-F1
#
_cell.length_a   1.000
_cell.length_b   1.000
_cell.length_c   1.000
_cell.angle_alpha   90.00
_cell.angle_beta   90.00
_cell.angle_gamma   90.00
#
_symmetry.space_group_name_H-M   'P 1'
#
loop_
_entity.id
_entity.type
_entity.pdbx_description
1 polymer ?
#
loop_
_entity_poly.entity_id
_entity_poly.type
_entity_poly.pdbx_seq_one_letter_code
_entity_poly.pdbx_strand_id
1 'polypeptide(L)' 'RRRYLQLKGKVGGVSLSSLLDEIRARDERDTQRAVAPLKPAADAIQLDSTELSIDQVLERIMSEIAIRDIAG' A
#
# COMPACT_ATOMS: atom_id res chain seq x y z
N ARG A 1 8.76 2.07 7.83
CA ARG A 1 9.88 1.12 8.09
C ARG A 1 10.10 0.09 6.96
N ARG A 2 9.08 -0.26 6.15
CA ARG A 2 9.15 -1.27 5.06
C ARG A 2 9.97 -0.83 3.83
N ARG A 3 9.78 0.41 3.37
CA ARG A 3 10.48 0.94 2.19
C ARG A 3 12.00 1.08 2.39
N TYR A 4 12.41 1.43 3.61
CA TYR A 4 13.83 1.45 4.00
C TYR A 4 14.50 0.08 3.83
N LEU A 5 13.80 -1.01 4.20
CA LEU A 5 14.32 -2.38 4.06
C LEU A 5 14.31 -2.85 2.60
N GLN A 6 13.34 -2.43 1.79
CA GLN A 6 13.30 -2.71 0.35
C GLN A 6 14.44 -2.04 -0.42
N LEU A 7 14.88 -0.85 0.00
CA LEU A 7 16.00 -0.14 -0.62
C LEU A 7 17.35 -0.55 -0.07
N LYS A 8 17.42 -1.13 1.13
CA LYS A 8 18.68 -1.62 1.67
C LYS A 8 19.33 -2.72 0.83
N GLY A 9 18.54 -3.44 0.02
CA GLY A 9 19.01 -4.45 -0.94
C GLY A 9 19.33 -3.92 -2.34
N LYS A 10 18.97 -2.66 -2.65
CA LYS A 10 19.24 -2.02 -3.93
C LYS A 10 19.58 -0.55 -3.70
N VAL A 11 20.83 -0.20 -4.02
CA VAL A 11 21.34 1.18 -4.17
C VAL A 11 21.89 1.79 -2.88
N GLY A 12 23.22 1.77 -2.79
CA GLY A 12 23.95 2.75 -2.00
C GLY A 12 23.64 4.16 -2.49
N GLY A 13 23.24 5.04 -1.57
CA GLY A 13 23.20 6.49 -1.80
C GLY A 13 21.84 7.17 -1.70
N VAL A 14 20.71 6.44 -1.62
CA VAL A 14 19.41 7.10 -1.46
C VAL A 14 19.14 7.40 0.02
N SER A 15 19.08 8.68 0.36
CA SER A 15 18.67 9.14 1.69
C SER A 15 17.22 8.71 1.98
N LEU A 16 16.98 8.17 3.17
CA LEU A 16 15.64 7.83 3.65
C LEU A 16 14.69 9.04 3.61
N SER A 17 15.19 10.26 3.79
CA SER A 17 14.39 11.48 3.71
C SER A 17 13.93 11.78 2.28
N SER A 18 14.85 11.82 1.31
CA SER A 18 14.56 12.08 -0.10
C SER A 18 13.57 11.07 -0.64
N LEU A 19 13.77 9.80 -0.26
CA LEU A 19 12.85 8.75 -0.57
C LEU A 19 11.44 9.04 -0.03
N LEU A 20 11.30 9.35 1.26
CA LEU A 20 10.01 9.64 1.87
C LEU A 20 9.28 10.78 1.15
N ASP A 21 10.01 11.84 0.80
CA ASP A 21 9.47 12.99 0.09
C ASP A 21 8.98 12.63 -1.32
N GLU A 22 9.72 11.77 -2.04
CA GLU A 22 9.27 11.23 -3.33
C GLU A 22 7.97 10.42 -3.22
N ILE A 23 7.77 9.67 -2.14
CA ILE A 23 6.50 8.95 -1.92
C ILE A 23 5.37 9.93 -1.71
N ARG A 24 5.58 10.93 -0.84
CA ARG A 24 4.53 11.89 -0.49
C ARG A 24 4.09 12.67 -1.72
N ALA A 25 5.06 13.18 -2.48
CA ALA A 25 4.79 13.90 -3.72
C ALA A 25 4.07 13.05 -4.77
N ARG A 26 4.34 11.73 -4.80
CA ARG A 26 3.59 10.80 -5.66
C ARG A 26 2.17 10.61 -5.16
N ASP A 27 1.98 10.31 -3.88
CA ASP A 27 0.68 10.03 -3.29
C ASP A 27 -0.25 11.24 -3.40
N GLU A 28 0.26 12.45 -3.18
CA GLU A 28 -0.47 13.71 -3.39
C GLU A 28 -0.93 13.85 -4.84
N ARG A 29 -0.02 13.64 -5.80
CA ARG A 29 -0.32 13.73 -7.23
C ARG A 29 -1.35 12.69 -7.67
N ASP A 30 -1.23 11.46 -7.17
CA ASP A 30 -2.14 10.37 -7.51
C ASP A 30 -3.54 10.59 -6.89
N THR A 31 -3.62 11.20 -5.70
CA THR A 31 -4.89 11.56 -5.05
C THR A 31 -5.59 12.73 -5.73
N GLN A 32 -4.84 13.74 -6.21
CA GLN A 32 -5.39 14.95 -6.84
C GLN A 32 -5.65 14.82 -8.35
N ARG A 33 -5.38 13.66 -8.95
CA ARG A 33 -5.51 13.47 -10.39
C ARG A 33 -6.96 13.60 -10.84
N ALA A 34 -7.22 14.44 -11.84
CA ALA A 34 -8.56 14.68 -12.38
C ALA A 34 -9.21 13.43 -13.03
N VAL A 35 -8.38 12.51 -13.54
CA VAL A 35 -8.82 11.24 -14.15
C VAL A 35 -8.31 10.08 -13.31
N ALA A 36 -9.20 9.19 -12.89
CA ALA A 36 -8.91 8.03 -12.04
C ALA A 36 -8.08 8.37 -10.78
N PRO A 37 -8.60 9.24 -9.88
CA PRO A 37 -7.91 9.57 -8.64
C PRO A 37 -7.71 8.34 -7.76
N LEU A 38 -6.64 8.33 -6.98
CA LEU A 38 -6.38 7.32 -5.97
C LEU A 38 -7.37 7.47 -4.80
N LYS A 39 -8.57 6.89 -4.96
CA LYS A 39 -9.63 6.87 -3.95
C LYS A 39 -10.18 5.46 -3.79
N PRO A 40 -10.38 4.96 -2.55
CA PRO A 40 -11.10 3.71 -2.34
C PRO A 40 -12.51 3.76 -2.93
N ALA A 41 -12.97 2.65 -3.51
CA ALA A 41 -14.36 2.48 -3.91
C ALA A 41 -15.28 2.51 -2.66
N ALA A 42 -16.57 2.77 -2.87
CA ALA A 42 -17.52 2.91 -1.75
C ALA A 42 -17.70 1.61 -0.93
N ASP A 43 -17.51 0.48 -1.59
CA ASP A 43 -17.58 -0.88 -1.05
C ASP A 43 -16.20 -1.48 -0.72
N ALA A 44 -15.12 -0.71 -0.94
CA ALA A 44 -13.77 -1.16 -0.72
C ALA A 44 -13.51 -1.48 0.76
N ILE A 45 -12.79 -2.57 0.98
CA ILE A 45 -12.28 -2.93 2.30
C ILE A 45 -10.93 -2.27 2.49
N GLN A 46 -10.82 -1.43 3.52
CA GLN A 46 -9.54 -0.82 3.86
C GLN A 46 -8.74 -1.79 4.75
N LEU A 47 -7.65 -2.33 4.19
CA LEU A 47 -6.72 -3.18 4.92
C LEU A 47 -5.42 -2.40 5.17
N ASP A 48 -5.22 -1.98 6.41
CA ASP A 48 -3.94 -1.41 6.83
C ASP A 48 -2.94 -2.53 7.11
N SER A 49 -1.93 -2.63 6.25
CA SER A 49 -0.88 -3.65 6.38
C SER A 49 0.31 -3.18 7.20
N THR A 50 0.31 -1.96 7.77
CA THR A 50 1.50 -1.28 8.31
C THR A 50 2.35 -2.18 9.20
N GLU A 51 1.71 -2.94 10.08
CA GLU A 51 2.34 -3.85 11.05
C GLU A 51 2.19 -5.34 10.71
N LEU A 52 1.55 -5.67 9.59
CA LEU A 52 1.29 -7.04 9.19
C LEU A 52 2.44 -7.63 8.36
N SER A 53 2.71 -8.92 8.58
CA SER A 53 3.53 -9.73 7.68
C SER A 53 2.80 -9.99 6.36
N ILE A 54 3.53 -10.46 5.35
CA ILE A 54 2.93 -10.82 4.05
C ILE A 54 1.87 -11.92 4.24
N ASP A 55 2.18 -12.94 5.04
CA ASP A 55 1.26 -14.06 5.30
C ASP A 55 0.00 -13.60 6.03
N GLN A 56 0.12 -12.69 7.00
CA GLN A 56 -1.01 -12.11 7.72
C GLN A 56 -1.91 -11.28 6.81
N VAL A 57 -1.34 -10.52 5.86
CA VAL A 57 -2.11 -9.80 4.86
C VAL A 57 -2.88 -10.77 3.96
N LEU A 58 -2.21 -11.84 3.50
CA LEU A 58 -2.84 -12.85 2.65
C LEU A 58 -3.99 -13.55 3.38
N GLU A 59 -3.78 -13.99 4.61
CA GLU A 59 -4.80 -14.62 5.44
C GLU A 59 -6.01 -13.68 5.62
N ARG A 60 -5.76 -12.40 5.89
CA ARG A 60 -6.84 -11.42 6.05
C ARG A 60 -7.63 -11.24 4.75
N ILE A 61 -6.98 -11.15 3.60
CA ILE A 61 -7.65 -11.06 2.30
C ILE A 61 -8.53 -12.30 2.05
N MET A 62 -7.99 -13.50 2.28
CA MET A 62 -8.72 -14.76 2.08
C MET A 62 -9.94 -14.86 3.01
N SER A 63 -9.80 -14.40 4.25
CA SER A 63 -10.91 -14.37 5.21
C SER A 63 -12.03 -13.43 4.76
N GLU A 64 -11.71 -12.22 4.29
CA GLU A 64 -12.73 -11.27 3.81
C GLU A 64 -13.46 -11.80 2.55
N ILE A 65 -12.76 -12.52 1.67
CA ILE A 65 -13.37 -13.18 0.49
C ILE A 65 -14.39 -14.24 0.93
N ALA A 66 -14.02 -15.10 1.89
CA ALA A 66 -14.89 -16.16 2.38
C ALA A 66 -16.13 -15.61 3.14
N ILE A 67 -15.95 -14.56 3.94
CA ILE A 67 -17.05 -13.93 4.69
C ILE A 67 -18.09 -13.31 3.76
N ARG A 68 -17.63 -12.72 2.65
CA ARG A 68 -18.47 -11.94 1.74
C ARG A 68 -18.97 -12.74 0.53
N ASP A 69 -18.65 -14.03 0.46
CA ASP A 69 -18.96 -14.92 -0.66
C ASP A 69 -18.59 -14.31 -2.03
N ILE A 70 -17.47 -13.59 -2.09
CA ILE A 70 -17.02 -12.90 -3.31
C ILE A 70 -16.58 -13.93 -4.38
N ALA A 71 -16.37 -15.18 -3.98
CA ALA A 71 -15.95 -16.28 -4.85
C ALA A 71 -17.13 -17.12 -5.40
N GLY A 72 -18.38 -16.74 -5.12
CA GLY A 72 -19.61 -17.39 -5.60
C GLY A 72 -20.05 -16.95 -6.99
#